data_AF-A0AAV2LV75-F1
#
_entry.id   AF-A0AAV2LV75-F1
#
_cell.length_a   1.000
_cell.length_b   1.000
_cell.length_c   1.000
_cell.angle_alpha   90.00
_cell.angle_beta   90.00
_cell.angle_gamma   90.00
#
_symmetry.space_group_name_H-M   'P 1'
#
loop_
_entity.id
_entity.type
_entity.pdbx_description
1 polymer ?
#
loop_
_entity_poly.entity_id
_entity_poly.type
_entity_poly.pdbx_seq_one_letter_code
_entity_poly.pdbx_strand_id
1 'polypeptide(L)'
;MIEFVTKLIREKLGVTTELRIERAHRTPAAFQGQYPRPRSIVVRFQSYTTKQQVLKAAWTKKIVQMDETRIYFDEDFSPVVFKERGKYRDVRKMLRERNIRHHILFPAKLKIFCENGKAKVFDNPAAAAEGLREYGIEMTLPAEDPDLDSLLRATGWQTPGSHKRRTPETETMNAMKVLLGNKK
;
A
#
# COMPACT_ATOMS: atom_id res chain seq x y z
N MET A 1 -22.07 -5.23 13.02
CA MET A 1 -20.70 -5.54 12.52
C MET A 1 -19.61 -5.39 13.58
N ILE A 2 -19.62 -4.33 14.40
CA ILE A 2 -18.59 -4.10 15.43
C ILE A 2 -18.54 -5.25 16.46
N GLU A 3 -19.69 -5.69 16.95
CA GLU A 3 -19.80 -6.80 17.90
C GLU A 3 -19.19 -8.10 17.35
N PHE A 4 -19.53 -8.45 16.10
CA PHE A 4 -18.96 -9.61 15.41
C PHE A 4 -17.44 -9.55 15.34
N VAL A 5 -16.87 -8.42 14.91
CA VAL A 5 -15.40 -8.24 14.81
C VAL A 5 -14.76 -8.30 16.20
N THR A 6 -15.40 -7.71 17.21
CA THR A 6 -14.91 -7.73 18.60
C THR A 6 -14.83 -9.17 19.12
N LYS A 7 -15.90 -9.94 18.93
CA LYS A 7 -15.95 -11.36 19.28
C LYS A 7 -14.88 -12.17 18.54
N LEU A 8 -14.78 -11.98 17.22
CA LEU A 8 -13.80 -12.65 16.37
C LEU A 8 -12.35 -12.38 16.84
N ILE A 9 -12.00 -11.12 17.11
CA ILE A 9 -10.66 -10.75 17.57
C ILE A 9 -10.37 -11.38 18.93
N ARG A 10 -11.32 -11.32 19.87
CA ARG A 10 -11.14 -11.91 21.21
C ARG A 10 -10.96 -13.42 21.16
N GLU A 11 -11.84 -14.12 20.45
CA GLU A 11 -11.81 -15.59 20.35
C GLU A 11 -10.61 -16.10 19.56
N LYS A 12 -10.33 -15.49 18.41
CA LYS A 12 -9.32 -16.01 17.48
C LYS A 12 -7.92 -15.50 17.78
N LEU A 13 -7.76 -14.29 18.31
CA LEU A 13 -6.46 -13.68 18.57
C LEU A 13 -6.09 -13.63 20.06
N GLY A 14 -7.04 -13.86 20.98
CA GLY A 14 -6.77 -13.86 22.42
C GLY A 14 -6.42 -12.48 22.99
N VAL A 15 -6.78 -11.40 22.28
CA VAL A 15 -6.50 -10.03 22.72
C VAL A 15 -7.51 -9.62 23.79
N THR A 16 -7.05 -9.42 25.02
CA THR A 16 -7.87 -9.00 26.18
C THR A 16 -8.00 -7.49 26.32
N THR A 17 -7.15 -6.73 25.63
CA THR A 17 -7.15 -5.27 25.65
C THR A 17 -8.46 -4.69 25.11
N GLU A 18 -8.85 -3.53 25.63
CA GLU A 18 -9.99 -2.79 25.13
C GLU A 18 -9.77 -2.39 23.65
N LEU A 19 -10.61 -2.90 22.75
CA LEU A 19 -10.41 -2.73 21.31
C LEU A 19 -10.80 -1.34 20.79
N ARG A 20 -11.75 -0.64 21.42
CA ARG A 20 -12.25 0.70 21.02
C ARG A 20 -12.40 0.86 19.50
N ILE A 21 -13.25 0.03 18.90
CA ILE A 21 -13.53 0.05 17.45
C ILE A 21 -14.53 1.17 17.17
N GLU A 22 -14.13 2.15 16.35
CA GLU A 22 -14.97 3.27 15.94
C GLU A 22 -15.96 2.83 14.83
N ARG A 23 -15.47 2.05 13.86
CA ARG A 23 -16.28 1.61 12.71
C ARG A 23 -15.84 0.25 12.22
N ALA A 24 -16.82 -0.59 11.87
CA ALA A 24 -16.58 -1.84 11.17
C ALA A 24 -17.66 -2.05 10.10
N HIS A 25 -17.26 -2.29 8.86
CA HIS A 25 -18.18 -2.48 7.75
C HIS A 25 -17.57 -3.38 6.67
N ARG A 26 -18.41 -3.96 5.81
CA ARG A 26 -17.96 -4.73 4.64
C ARG A 26 -17.68 -3.80 3.47
N THR A 27 -16.71 -4.15 2.64
CA THR A 27 -16.48 -3.43 1.38
C THR A 27 -17.69 -3.58 0.44
N PRO A 28 -17.92 -2.59 -0.45
CA PRO A 28 -18.90 -2.73 -1.52
C PRO A 28 -18.65 -3.99 -2.35
N ALA A 29 -19.70 -4.63 -2.84
CA ALA A 29 -19.57 -5.77 -3.73
C ALA A 29 -19.10 -5.29 -5.11
N ALA A 30 -18.04 -5.89 -5.66
CA ALA A 30 -17.87 -5.91 -7.10
C ALA A 30 -18.93 -6.87 -7.68
N PHE A 31 -19.38 -6.63 -8.91
CA PHE A 31 -20.34 -7.49 -9.62
C PHE A 31 -19.93 -8.96 -9.49
N GLN A 32 -20.82 -9.78 -8.92
CA GLN A 32 -20.52 -11.18 -8.60
C GLN A 32 -21.06 -12.05 -9.73
N GLY A 33 -20.19 -12.80 -10.41
CA GLY A 33 -20.59 -13.94 -11.23
C GLY A 33 -21.15 -15.09 -10.38
N GLN A 34 -21.28 -16.29 -10.94
CA GLN A 34 -21.95 -17.45 -10.30
C GLN A 34 -21.38 -17.89 -8.93
N TYR A 35 -20.18 -17.45 -8.53
CA TYR A 35 -19.56 -17.79 -7.25
C TYR A 35 -19.19 -16.53 -6.45
N PRO A 36 -20.03 -16.08 -5.50
CA PRO A 36 -19.77 -14.87 -4.74
C PRO A 36 -18.64 -15.13 -3.73
N ARG A 37 -17.47 -14.51 -3.95
CA ARG A 37 -16.37 -14.53 -2.96
C ARG A 37 -16.76 -13.74 -1.70
N PRO A 38 -16.35 -14.20 -0.49
CA PRO A 38 -16.55 -13.44 0.74
C PRO A 38 -15.95 -12.03 0.65
N ARG A 39 -16.66 -11.03 1.19
CA ARG A 39 -16.22 -9.64 1.19
C ARG A 39 -15.33 -9.33 2.40
N SER A 40 -14.27 -8.56 2.16
CA SER A 40 -13.39 -8.03 3.20
C SER A 40 -14.17 -7.12 4.17
N ILE A 41 -13.74 -7.14 5.43
CA ILE A 41 -14.27 -6.26 6.48
C ILE A 41 -13.20 -5.21 6.76
N VAL A 42 -13.55 -3.94 6.62
CA VAL A 42 -12.68 -2.82 6.99
C VAL A 42 -13.04 -2.39 8.41
N VAL A 43 -12.01 -2.34 9.27
CA VAL A 43 -12.14 -2.02 10.69
C VAL A 43 -11.29 -0.80 11.00
N ARG A 44 -11.93 0.23 11.57
CA ARG A 44 -11.28 1.44 12.05
C ARG A 44 -11.24 1.43 13.58
N PHE A 45 -10.03 1.36 14.11
CA PHE A 45 -9.75 1.46 15.55
C PHE A 45 -9.56 2.93 15.94
N GLN A 46 -9.98 3.29 17.15
CA GLN A 46 -9.74 4.63 17.71
C GLN A 46 -8.25 4.85 18.05
N SER A 47 -7.53 3.79 18.44
CA SER A 47 -6.12 3.84 18.83
C SER A 47 -5.23 3.09 17.86
N TYR A 48 -4.16 3.74 17.39
CA TYR A 48 -3.13 3.11 16.57
C TYR A 48 -2.45 1.95 17.30
N THR A 49 -2.16 2.11 18.59
CA THR A 49 -1.49 1.10 19.41
C THR A 49 -2.31 -0.18 19.49
N THR A 50 -3.63 -0.05 19.70
CA THR A 50 -4.55 -1.20 19.74
C THR A 50 -4.61 -1.91 18.39
N LYS A 51 -4.70 -1.15 17.28
CA LYS A 51 -4.63 -1.71 15.93
C LYS A 51 -3.36 -2.53 15.71
N GLN A 52 -2.20 -1.99 16.09
CA GLN A 52 -0.90 -2.66 15.93
C GLN A 52 -0.77 -3.91 16.81
N GLN A 53 -1.31 -3.90 18.03
CA GLN A 53 -1.35 -5.07 18.90
C GLN A 53 -2.16 -6.20 18.28
N VAL A 54 -3.35 -5.89 17.73
CA VAL A 54 -4.20 -6.87 17.04
C VAL A 54 -3.49 -7.47 15.82
N LEU A 55 -2.88 -6.62 14.97
CA LEU A 55 -2.12 -7.09 13.79
C LEU A 55 -0.93 -7.96 14.20
N LYS A 56 -0.18 -7.55 15.23
CA LYS A 56 0.95 -8.33 15.75
C LYS A 56 0.49 -9.69 16.27
N ALA A 57 -0.62 -9.76 17.00
CA ALA A 57 -1.18 -11.02 17.50
C ALA A 57 -1.57 -11.95 16.33
N ALA A 58 -2.24 -11.41 15.31
CA ALA A 58 -2.61 -12.17 14.12
C ALA A 58 -1.40 -12.70 13.34
N TRP A 59 -0.40 -11.86 13.09
CA TRP A 59 0.81 -12.25 12.36
C TRP A 59 1.69 -13.22 13.15
N THR A 60 1.73 -13.11 14.47
CA THR A 60 2.44 -14.06 15.35
C THR A 60 1.79 -15.44 15.27
N LYS A 61 0.46 -15.50 15.24
CA LYS A 61 -0.30 -16.75 15.13
C LYS A 61 -0.16 -17.43 13.75
N LYS A 62 0.19 -16.67 12.69
CA LYS A 62 0.37 -17.08 11.27
C LYS A 62 -0.87 -17.64 10.58
N ILE A 63 -1.59 -18.55 11.22
CA ILE A 63 -2.80 -19.19 10.72
C ILE A 63 -3.94 -18.87 11.68
N VAL A 64 -4.92 -18.12 11.18
CA VAL A 64 -6.15 -17.83 11.90
C VAL A 64 -7.30 -18.42 11.09
N GLN A 65 -8.08 -19.30 11.72
CA GLN A 65 -9.21 -19.98 11.09
C GLN A 65 -10.52 -19.53 11.70
N MET A 66 -11.47 -19.20 10.83
CA MET A 66 -12.88 -19.05 11.16
C MET A 66 -13.59 -20.25 10.54
N ASP A 67 -14.14 -21.10 11.41
CA ASP A 67 -14.63 -22.43 11.05
C ASP A 67 -13.51 -23.21 10.32
N GLU A 68 -13.74 -23.64 9.08
CA GLU A 68 -12.75 -24.36 8.26
C GLU A 68 -11.97 -23.44 7.31
N THR A 69 -12.27 -22.14 7.30
CA THR A 69 -11.68 -21.18 6.35
C THR A 69 -10.59 -20.34 7.01
N ARG A 70 -9.42 -20.26 6.37
CA ARG A 70 -8.35 -19.36 6.79
C ARG A 70 -8.73 -17.90 6.52
N ILE A 71 -8.62 -17.07 7.54
CA ILE A 71 -8.80 -15.62 7.45
C ILE A 71 -7.47 -14.89 7.59
N TYR A 72 -7.39 -13.71 6.97
CA TYR A 72 -6.21 -12.85 6.96
C TYR A 72 -6.49 -11.52 7.65
N PHE A 73 -5.49 -11.01 8.36
CA PHE A 73 -5.50 -9.70 8.99
C PHE A 73 -4.35 -8.90 8.40
N ASP A 74 -4.69 -7.86 7.65
CA ASP A 74 -3.74 -7.01 6.96
C ASP A 74 -3.99 -5.53 7.28
N GLU A 75 -2.97 -4.70 7.10
CA GLU A 75 -3.08 -3.27 7.24
C GLU A 75 -3.64 -2.64 5.96
N ASP A 76 -4.62 -1.75 6.10
CA ASP A 76 -5.23 -1.04 4.98
C ASP A 76 -4.35 0.17 4.59
N PHE A 77 -3.73 0.10 3.41
CA PHE A 77 -2.86 1.14 2.87
C PHE A 77 -3.54 1.86 1.71
N SER A 78 -3.24 3.16 1.54
CA SER A 78 -3.65 3.87 0.33
C SER A 78 -3.02 3.24 -0.92
N PRO A 79 -3.65 3.33 -2.10
CA PRO A 79 -3.11 2.75 -3.33
C PRO A 79 -1.69 3.22 -3.66
N VAL A 80 -1.38 4.49 -3.38
CA VAL A 80 -0.05 5.07 -3.58
C VAL A 80 0.98 4.39 -2.68
N VAL A 81 0.69 4.29 -1.37
CA VAL A 81 1.59 3.63 -0.41
C VAL A 81 1.73 2.15 -0.73
N PHE A 82 0.65 1.49 -1.13
CA PHE A 82 0.67 0.08 -1.52
C PHE A 82 1.58 -0.15 -2.75
N LYS A 83 1.49 0.71 -3.77
CA LYS A 83 2.36 0.65 -4.97
C LYS A 83 3.82 0.84 -4.60
N GLU A 84 4.15 1.85 -3.80
CA GLU A 84 5.53 2.11 -3.36
C GLU A 84 6.10 0.96 -2.50
N ARG A 85 5.30 0.39 -1.59
CA ARG A 85 5.71 -0.80 -0.82
C ARG A 85 5.91 -2.02 -1.73
N GLY A 86 5.15 -2.12 -2.82
CA GLY A 86 5.28 -3.14 -3.85
C GLY A 86 6.65 -3.13 -4.54
N LYS A 87 7.30 -1.96 -4.68
CA LYS A 87 8.63 -1.85 -5.29
C LYS A 87 9.72 -2.59 -4.50
N TYR A 88 9.52 -2.80 -3.20
CA TYR A 88 10.43 -3.56 -2.34
C TYR A 88 10.20 -5.08 -2.40
N ARG A 89 9.25 -5.58 -3.21
CA ARG A 89 8.87 -7.00 -3.25
C ARG A 89 10.06 -7.91 -3.52
N ASP A 90 10.88 -7.56 -4.50
CA ASP A 90 11.97 -8.40 -4.97
C ASP A 90 13.15 -8.36 -3.98
N VAL A 91 13.51 -7.17 -3.46
CA VAL A 91 14.45 -7.00 -2.34
C VAL A 91 14.03 -7.83 -1.12
N ARG A 92 12.73 -7.81 -0.79
CA ARG A 92 12.17 -8.58 0.33
C ARG A 92 12.26 -10.09 0.10
N LYS A 93 12.14 -10.55 -1.14
CA LYS A 93 12.30 -11.96 -1.50
C LYS A 93 13.73 -12.41 -1.18
N MET A 94 14.72 -11.68 -1.65
CA MET A 94 16.14 -11.98 -1.40
C MET A 94 16.50 -11.96 0.09
N LEU A 95 16.00 -10.95 0.83
CA LEU A 95 16.22 -10.86 2.27
C LEU A 95 15.62 -12.05 3.04
N ARG A 96 14.48 -12.59 2.59
CA ARG A 96 13.90 -13.81 3.18
C ARG A 96 14.72 -15.04 2.88
N GLU A 97 15.23 -15.18 1.65
CA GLU A 97 16.08 -16.32 1.25
C GLU A 97 17.36 -16.39 2.09
N ARG A 98 17.92 -15.24 2.48
CA ARG A 98 19.10 -15.16 3.36
C ARG A 98 18.77 -15.08 4.86
N ASN A 99 17.51 -15.25 5.25
CA ASN A 99 17.06 -15.14 6.65
C ASN A 99 17.43 -13.81 7.35
N ILE A 100 17.60 -12.72 6.59
CA ILE A 100 17.93 -11.41 7.14
C ILE A 100 16.64 -10.76 7.67
N ARG A 101 16.65 -10.37 8.94
CA ARG A 101 15.51 -9.67 9.55
C ARG A 101 15.32 -8.30 8.90
N HIS A 102 14.10 -8.01 8.48
CA HIS A 102 13.75 -6.76 7.81
C HIS A 102 12.28 -6.36 8.08
N HIS A 103 12.01 -5.05 8.00
CA HIS A 103 10.68 -4.47 8.09
C HIS A 103 10.48 -3.37 7.05
N ILE A 104 9.26 -3.20 6.55
CA ILE A 104 8.91 -2.03 5.73
C ILE A 104 8.13 -1.06 6.61
N LEU A 105 8.78 0.03 6.99
CA LEU A 105 8.20 1.12 7.75
C LEU A 105 7.23 1.92 6.87
N PHE A 106 6.23 2.51 7.51
CA PHE A 106 5.36 3.47 6.85
C PHE A 106 6.15 4.74 6.49
N PRO A 107 5.92 5.37 5.33
CA PRO A 107 5.04 4.92 4.24
C PRO A 107 5.64 3.74 3.45
N ALA A 108 6.87 3.85 2.95
CA ALA A 108 7.54 2.82 2.17
C ALA A 108 9.07 2.91 2.34
N LYS A 109 9.56 2.63 3.56
CA LYS A 109 11.00 2.61 3.87
C LYS A 109 11.44 1.23 4.33
N LEU A 110 12.50 0.68 3.76
CA LEU A 110 13.01 -0.63 4.15
C LEU A 110 14.00 -0.50 5.30
N LYS A 111 13.69 -1.12 6.43
CA LYS A 111 14.60 -1.27 7.57
C LYS A 111 15.20 -2.67 7.56
N ILE A 112 16.52 -2.76 7.48
CA ILE A 112 17.29 -4.01 7.57
C ILE A 112 17.99 -4.03 8.94
N PHE A 113 17.91 -5.16 9.64
CA PHE A 113 18.64 -5.35 10.90
C PHE A 113 19.97 -6.04 10.59
N CYS A 114 21.08 -5.38 10.95
CA CYS A 114 22.42 -5.91 10.84
C CYS A 114 22.73 -6.85 12.03
N GLU A 115 23.66 -7.78 11.84
CA GLU A 115 24.14 -8.67 12.91
C GLU A 115 24.73 -7.90 14.09
N ASN A 116 25.34 -6.74 13.83
CA ASN A 116 25.97 -5.87 14.84
C ASN A 116 24.95 -5.09 15.70
N GLY A 117 23.67 -5.46 15.69
CA GLY A 117 22.59 -4.77 16.40
C GLY A 117 22.18 -3.42 15.82
N LYS A 118 22.91 -2.91 14.81
CA LYS A 118 22.55 -1.70 14.07
C LYS A 118 21.41 -1.99 13.09
N ALA A 119 20.65 -0.96 12.75
CA ALA A 119 19.64 -1.05 11.70
C ALA A 119 19.88 0.03 10.65
N LYS A 120 19.85 -0.38 9.37
CA LYS A 120 19.93 0.53 8.22
C LYS A 120 18.53 0.75 7.67
N VAL A 121 18.22 1.99 7.31
CA VAL A 121 16.94 2.37 6.70
C VAL A 121 17.20 2.90 5.31
N PHE A 122 16.47 2.38 4.33
CA PHE A 122 16.55 2.76 2.94
C PHE A 122 15.21 3.34 2.48
N ASP A 123 15.28 4.48 1.82
CA ASP A 123 14.10 5.21 1.34
C ASP A 123 13.74 4.88 -0.11
N ASN A 124 14.70 4.29 -0.86
CA ASN A 124 14.54 3.89 -2.24
C ASN A 124 14.86 2.40 -2.40
N PRO A 125 14.06 1.61 -3.15
CA PRO A 125 14.41 0.24 -3.52
C PRO A 125 15.80 0.14 -4.18
N ALA A 126 16.20 1.09 -5.03
CA ALA A 126 17.53 1.09 -5.66
C ALA A 126 18.66 1.19 -4.64
N ALA A 127 18.56 2.14 -3.70
CA ALA A 127 19.51 2.29 -2.60
C ALA A 127 19.52 1.05 -1.69
N ALA A 128 18.36 0.41 -1.50
CA ALA A 128 18.30 -0.86 -0.77
C ALA A 128 19.05 -1.97 -1.52
N ALA A 129 18.87 -2.11 -2.83
CA ALA A 129 19.56 -3.12 -3.65
C ALA A 129 21.08 -2.91 -3.68
N GLU A 130 21.55 -1.67 -3.73
CA GLU A 130 22.97 -1.36 -3.56
C GLU A 130 23.48 -1.74 -2.17
N GLY A 131 22.71 -1.40 -1.12
CA GLY A 131 23.03 -1.78 0.25
C GLY A 131 23.04 -3.29 0.49
N LEU A 132 22.34 -4.09 -0.35
CA LEU A 132 22.39 -5.54 -0.30
C LEU A 132 23.75 -6.13 -0.75
N ARG A 133 24.55 -5.38 -1.52
CA ARG A 133 25.90 -5.81 -1.94
C ARG A 133 26.82 -6.04 -0.75
N GLU A 134 26.67 -5.26 0.31
CA GLU A 134 27.40 -5.46 1.58
C GLU A 134 27.10 -6.82 2.22
N TYR A 135 25.93 -7.40 1.94
CA TYR A 135 25.52 -8.72 2.42
C TYR A 135 25.84 -9.82 1.40
N GLY A 136 26.61 -9.51 0.35
CA GLY A 136 26.97 -10.41 -0.74
C GLY A 136 25.80 -10.79 -1.64
N ILE A 137 24.73 -9.99 -1.70
CA ILE A 137 23.60 -10.18 -2.62
C ILE A 137 23.78 -9.18 -3.77
N GLU A 138 24.04 -9.69 -4.96
CA GLU A 138 23.91 -8.89 -6.18
C GLU A 138 22.48 -8.96 -6.68
N MET A 139 21.87 -7.80 -6.86
CA MET A 139 20.50 -7.68 -7.36
C MET A 139 20.44 -6.55 -8.38
N THR A 140 19.95 -6.88 -9.57
CA THR A 140 19.49 -5.89 -10.54
C THR A 140 17.98 -5.77 -10.37
N LEU A 141 17.50 -4.60 -9.96
CA LEU A 141 16.06 -4.33 -9.94
C LEU A 141 15.57 -4.23 -11.39
N PRO A 142 14.43 -4.87 -11.73
CA PRO A 142 13.77 -4.59 -12.99
C PRO A 142 13.43 -3.09 -13.07
N ALA A 143 13.55 -2.50 -14.27
CA ALA A 143 13.12 -1.13 -14.51
C ALA A 143 11.67 -0.95 -14.04
N GLU A 144 11.34 0.20 -13.45
CA GLU A 144 9.97 0.46 -13.02
C GLU A 144 9.01 0.20 -14.19
N ASP A 145 7.97 -0.62 -13.95
CA ASP A 145 6.93 -0.83 -14.96
C ASP A 145 6.42 0.55 -15.38
N PRO A 146 6.46 0.87 -16.68
CA PRO A 146 6.13 2.21 -17.14
C PRO A 146 4.72 2.55 -16.67
N ASP A 147 4.58 3.75 -16.10
CA ASP A 147 3.33 4.18 -15.49
C ASP A 147 2.19 4.01 -16.49
N LEU A 148 1.16 3.24 -16.12
CA LEU A 148 0.08 2.87 -17.03
C LEU A 148 -0.60 4.12 -17.61
N ASP A 149 -0.75 5.20 -16.82
CA ASP A 149 -1.29 6.46 -17.31
C ASP A 149 -0.38 7.10 -18.37
N SER A 150 0.94 7.05 -18.16
CA SER A 150 1.93 7.52 -19.12
C SER A 150 1.96 6.68 -20.40
N LEU A 151 1.82 5.35 -20.30
CA LEU A 151 1.68 4.45 -21.46
C LEU A 151 0.37 4.68 -22.22
N LEU A 152 -0.74 4.86 -21.50
CA LEU A 152 -2.04 5.12 -22.10
C LEU A 152 -2.02 6.48 -22.83
N ARG A 153 -1.41 7.50 -22.24
CA ARG A 153 -1.20 8.79 -22.93
C ARG A 153 -0.30 8.65 -24.16
N ALA A 154 0.80 7.89 -24.06
CA ALA A 154 1.71 7.65 -25.18
C ALA A 154 1.05 6.85 -26.32
N THR A 155 0.09 5.98 -26.01
CA THR A 155 -0.71 5.22 -26.99
C THR A 155 -1.91 6.00 -27.52
N GLY A 156 -2.03 7.30 -27.17
CA GLY A 156 -3.11 8.17 -27.67
C GLY A 156 -4.47 7.93 -27.01
N TRP A 157 -4.54 7.11 -25.97
CA TRP A 157 -5.77 6.88 -25.22
C TRP A 157 -6.15 8.14 -24.43
N GLN A 158 -7.35 8.66 -24.71
CA GLN A 158 -7.96 9.77 -23.98
C GLN A 158 -9.21 9.27 -23.27
N THR A 159 -9.28 9.41 -21.94
CA THR A 159 -10.50 9.08 -21.18
C THR A 159 -11.64 10.06 -21.53
N PRO A 160 -12.82 9.56 -21.94
CA PRO A 160 -13.99 10.41 -22.21
C PRO A 160 -14.48 11.00 -20.88
N GLY A 161 -14.14 12.26 -20.62
CA GLY A 161 -14.45 12.95 -19.36
C GLY A 161 -13.42 14.00 -18.95
N SER A 162 -12.23 14.01 -19.55
CA SER A 162 -11.22 15.05 -19.35
C SER A 162 -11.52 16.32 -20.20
N HIS A 163 -12.75 16.82 -20.15
CA HIS A 163 -12.97 18.22 -20.53
C HIS A 163 -12.45 19.07 -19.37
N LYS A 164 -11.21 19.56 -19.54
CA LYS A 164 -10.54 20.57 -18.72
C LYS A 164 -11.57 21.56 -18.18
N ARG A 165 -11.65 21.72 -16.84
CA ARG A 165 -12.05 23.01 -16.27
C ARG A 165 -11.00 24.02 -16.75
N ARG A 166 -11.31 24.73 -17.84
CA ARG A 166 -10.52 25.88 -18.29
C ARG A 166 -10.62 26.90 -17.16
N THR A 167 -9.50 27.19 -16.49
CA THR A 167 -9.42 28.33 -15.60
C THR A 167 -9.35 29.60 -16.46
N PRO A 168 -10.07 30.68 -16.08
CA PRO A 168 -10.20 31.89 -16.89
C PRO A 168 -8.87 32.64 -17.13
N GLU A 169 -7.83 32.37 -16.34
CA GLU A 169 -6.52 33.01 -16.45
C GLU A 169 -5.83 32.70 -17.79
N THR A 170 -5.98 31.48 -18.32
CA THR A 170 -5.36 31.09 -19.60
C THR A 170 -5.97 31.77 -20.83
N GLU A 171 -7.23 32.23 -20.76
CA GLU A 171 -7.87 32.96 -21.87
C GLU A 171 -7.42 34.42 -21.92
N THR A 172 -7.18 35.06 -20.77
CA THR A 172 -6.67 36.44 -20.72
C THR A 172 -5.27 36.57 -21.33
N MET A 173 -4.38 35.60 -21.06
CA MET A 173 -3.02 35.58 -21.61
C MET A 173 -3.00 35.34 -23.12
N ASN A 174 -3.90 34.50 -23.65
CA ASN A 174 -4.01 34.28 -25.10
C ASN A 174 -4.68 35.47 -25.81
N ALA A 175 -5.69 36.10 -25.20
CA ALA A 175 -6.34 37.28 -25.76
C ALA A 175 -5.40 38.50 -25.83
N MET A 176 -4.58 38.75 -24.80
CA MET A 176 -3.55 39.81 -24.85
C MET A 176 -2.50 39.56 -25.93
N LYS A 177 -2.12 38.29 -26.17
CA LYS A 177 -1.14 37.93 -27.20
C LYS A 177 -1.64 38.17 -28.62
N VAL A 178 -2.95 37.99 -28.85
CA VAL A 178 -3.59 38.25 -30.14
C VAL A 178 -3.74 39.76 -30.39
N LEU A 179 -4.04 40.56 -29.36
CA LEU A 179 -4.20 42.01 -29.49
C LEU A 179 -2.87 42.77 -29.66
N LEU A 180 -1.77 42.27 -29.10
CA LEU A 180 -0.44 42.89 -29.22
C LEU A 180 0.31 42.48 -30.51
N GLY A 181 -0.22 41.52 -31.28
CA GLY A 181 0.41 40.98 -32.49
C GLY A 181 0.12 41.74 -33.80
N ASN A 182 -0.80 42.71 -33.80
CA ASN A 182 -1.15 43.48 -35.00
C ASN A 182 -0.88 44.98 -34.82
N LYS A 183 0.38 45.36 -34.97
CA LYS A 183 0.77 46.70 -35.46
C LYS A 183 1.84 46.54 -36.53
N LYS A 184 1.40 46.61 -37.79
CA LYS A 184 2.18 47.18 -38.90
C LYS A 184 1.49 48.47 -39.30
#